data_AF-A0A963YPY0-F1
#
_entry.id   AF-A0A963YPY0-F1
#
_cell.length_a   1.000
_cell.length_b   1.000
_cell.length_c   1.000
_cell.angle_alpha   90.00
_cell.angle_beta   90.00
_cell.angle_gamma   90.00
#
_symmetry.space_group_name_H-M   'P 1'
#
loop_
_entity.id
_entity.type
_entity.pdbx_description
1 polymer ?
#
loop_
_entity_poly.entity_id
_entity_poly.type
_entity_poly.pdbx_seq_one_letter_code
_entity_poly.pdbx_strand_id
1 'polypeptide(L)'
;MKAASVALGGWLAFAQLAGPAVVLMLALGIVTGLLQTATQLRDSALPFIVKIIGLACLATIGGGFMMTGLDSYASRLLNAIPGIIHE
;
A
#
# COMPACT_ATOMS: atom_id res chain seq x y z
N MET A 1 12.74 -20.04 14.23
CA MET A 1 12.63 -18.68 13.63
C MET A 1 13.05 -17.65 14.66
N LYS A 2 13.92 -16.68 14.32
CA LYS A 2 14.21 -15.55 15.21
C LYS A 2 13.07 -14.54 15.07
N ALA A 3 12.58 -13.96 16.18
CA ALA A 3 11.47 -12.99 16.17
C ALA A 3 11.68 -11.83 15.15
N ALA A 4 12.95 -11.44 14.95
CA ALA A 4 13.34 -10.42 13.95
C ALA A 4 12.96 -10.78 12.50
N SER A 5 13.04 -12.04 12.08
CA SER A 5 12.73 -12.43 10.69
C SER A 5 11.24 -12.41 10.40
N VAL A 6 10.41 -12.66 11.41
CA VAL A 6 8.94 -12.57 11.31
C VAL A 6 8.55 -11.10 11.18
N ALA A 7 9.07 -10.23 12.06
CA ALA A 7 8.82 -8.79 11.98
C ALA A 7 9.22 -8.22 10.61
N LEU A 8 10.43 -8.54 10.13
CA LEU A 8 10.93 -8.03 8.85
C LEU A 8 10.11 -8.53 7.65
N GLY A 9 9.67 -9.79 7.66
CA GLY A 9 8.77 -10.33 6.64
C GLY A 9 7.40 -9.62 6.62
N GLY A 10 6.84 -9.31 7.79
CA GLY A 10 5.59 -8.56 7.90
C GLY A 10 5.70 -7.13 7.39
N TRP A 11 6.78 -6.42 7.73
CA TRP A 11 7.03 -5.08 7.22
C TRP A 11 7.21 -5.02 5.71
N LEU A 12 7.88 -6.01 5.11
CA LEU A 12 8.04 -6.09 3.66
C LEU A 12 6.71 -6.37 2.95
N ALA A 13 5.90 -7.30 3.49
CA ALA A 13 4.57 -7.57 2.96
C ALA A 13 3.67 -6.32 3.03
N PHE A 14 3.73 -5.57 4.13
CA PHE A 14 3.02 -4.30 4.28
C PHE A 14 3.53 -3.24 3.30
N ALA A 15 4.84 -3.10 3.12
CA ALA A 15 5.43 -2.16 2.18
C ALA A 15 5.02 -2.46 0.73
N GLN A 16 4.87 -3.74 0.37
CA GLN A 16 4.40 -4.13 -0.97
C GLN A 16 2.90 -3.83 -1.16
N LEU A 17 2.09 -3.96 -0.11
CA LEU A 17 0.67 -3.59 -0.13
C LEU A 17 0.48 -2.07 -0.19
N ALA A 18 1.08 -1.33 0.75
CA ALA A 18 0.85 0.10 0.92
C ALA A 18 1.71 0.97 -0.01
N GLY A 19 2.88 0.48 -0.44
CA GLY A 19 3.87 1.25 -1.20
C GLY A 19 3.30 1.91 -2.45
N PRO A 20 2.64 1.16 -3.36
CA PRO A 20 2.06 1.74 -4.58
C PRO A 20 1.02 2.82 -4.29
N ALA A 21 0.19 2.61 -3.26
CA ALA A 21 -0.83 3.58 -2.86
C ALA A 21 -0.22 4.86 -2.29
N VAL A 22 0.82 4.75 -1.46
CA VAL A 22 1.52 5.90 -0.88
C VAL A 22 2.20 6.73 -1.97
N VAL A 23 2.91 6.09 -2.89
CA VAL A 23 3.57 6.78 -4.02
C VAL A 23 2.55 7.51 -4.89
N LEU A 24 1.41 6.87 -5.19
CA LEU A 24 0.34 7.48 -5.96
C LEU A 24 -0.27 8.68 -5.23
N MET A 25 -0.62 8.53 -3.95
CA MET A 25 -1.20 9.62 -3.15
C MET A 25 -0.25 10.81 -3.02
N LEU A 26 1.06 10.56 -2.93
CA LEU A 26 2.08 11.59 -2.93
C LEU A 26 2.10 12.34 -4.27
N ALA A 27 2.16 11.62 -5.38
CA ALA A 27 2.15 12.22 -6.73
C ALA A 27 0.89 13.05 -6.96
N LEU A 28 -0.29 12.51 -6.65
CA LEU A 28 -1.56 13.22 -6.80
C LEU A 28 -1.64 14.44 -5.88
N GLY A 29 -1.12 14.35 -4.65
CA GLY A 29 -1.04 15.48 -3.72
C GLY A 29 -0.21 16.63 -4.29
N ILE A 30 0.94 16.32 -4.89
CA ILE A 30 1.81 17.31 -5.53
C ILE A 30 1.11 17.94 -6.74
N VAL A 31 0.56 17.12 -7.63
CA VAL A 31 -0.12 17.59 -8.85
C VAL A 31 -1.30 18.48 -8.52
N THR A 32 -2.16 18.06 -7.59
CA THR A 32 -3.36 18.83 -7.21
C THR A 32 -3.00 20.10 -6.43
N GLY A 33 -1.98 20.07 -5.57
CA GLY A 33 -1.51 21.25 -4.85
C GLY A 33 -0.88 22.31 -5.77
N LEU A 34 -0.13 21.87 -6.79
CA LEU A 34 0.41 22.76 -7.82
C LEU A 34 -0.72 23.38 -8.63
N LEU A 35 -1.72 22.58 -9.02
CA LEU A 35 -2.88 23.05 -9.79
C LEU A 35 -3.66 24.11 -9.02
N GLN A 36 -3.99 23.84 -7.74
CA GLN A 36 -4.68 24.78 -6.86
C GLN A 36 -3.92 26.11 -6.72
N THR A 37 -2.60 26.05 -6.59
CA THR A 37 -1.76 27.25 -6.45
C THR A 37 -1.65 28.03 -7.75
N ALA A 38 -1.45 27.35 -8.88
CA ALA A 38 -1.25 27.96 -10.20
C ALA A 38 -2.51 28.67 -10.73
N THR A 39 -3.70 28.09 -10.49
CA THR A 39 -4.97 28.65 -10.97
C THR A 39 -5.73 29.43 -9.89
N GLN A 40 -5.15 29.60 -8.71
CA GLN A 40 -5.80 30.20 -7.53
C GLN A 40 -7.15 29.55 -7.16
N LEU A 41 -7.33 28.27 -7.48
CA LEU A 41 -8.54 27.52 -7.10
C LEU A 41 -8.45 27.10 -5.63
N ARG A 42 -9.40 27.58 -4.82
CA ARG A 42 -9.48 27.29 -3.37
C ARG A 42 -10.68 26.42 -3.04
N ASP A 43 -10.84 25.35 -3.81
CA ASP A 43 -11.86 24.33 -3.59
C ASP A 43 -11.24 23.11 -2.90
N SER A 44 -11.75 22.78 -1.71
CA SER A 44 -11.30 21.64 -0.91
C SER A 44 -11.80 20.29 -1.47
N ALA A 45 -12.83 20.27 -2.31
CA ALA A 45 -13.40 19.04 -2.86
C ALA A 45 -12.60 18.48 -4.05
N LEU A 46 -12.00 19.34 -4.87
CA LEU A 46 -11.23 18.94 -6.06
C LEU A 46 -10.10 17.94 -5.75
N PRO A 47 -9.17 18.19 -4.82
CA PRO A 47 -8.08 17.24 -4.53
C PRO A 47 -8.60 15.94 -3.91
N PHE A 48 -9.74 15.99 -3.22
CA PHE A 48 -10.37 14.80 -2.65
C PHE A 48 -10.89 13.88 -3.75
N ILE A 49 -11.63 14.42 -4.73
CA ILE A 49 -12.18 13.65 -5.86
C ILE A 49 -11.05 13.03 -6.69
N VAL A 50 -10.03 13.82 -7.03
CA VAL A 50 -8.88 13.34 -7.82
C VAL A 50 -8.16 12.18 -7.11
N LYS A 51 -7.96 12.29 -5.79
CA LYS A 51 -7.35 11.22 -4.99
C LYS A 51 -8.20 9.96 -4.95
N ILE A 52 -9.52 10.07 -4.79
CA ILE A 52 -10.42 8.89 -4.78
C ILE A 52 -10.38 8.17 -6.12
N ILE A 53 -10.47 8.90 -7.24
CA ILE A 53 -10.41 8.31 -8.58
C ILE A 53 -9.07 7.61 -8.79
N GLY A 54 -7.97 8.25 -8.39
CA GLY A 54 -6.64 7.66 -8.44
C GLY A 54 -6.53 6.37 -7.63
N LEU A 55 -7.01 6.37 -6.39
CA LEU A 55 -6.98 5.18 -5.53
C LEU A 55 -7.85 4.05 -6.09
N ALA A 56 -9.03 4.37 -6.61
CA ALA A 56 -9.93 3.40 -7.23
C ALA A 56 -9.27 2.74 -8.45
N CYS A 57 -8.64 3.55 -9.31
CA CYS A 57 -7.92 3.05 -10.48
C CYS A 57 -6.72 2.16 -10.09
N LEU A 58 -5.97 2.56 -9.05
CA LEU A 58 -4.88 1.75 -8.54
C LEU A 58 -5.37 0.43 -7.94
N ALA A 59 -6.48 0.46 -7.20
CA ALA A 59 -7.04 -0.74 -6.59
C ALA A 59 -7.53 -1.74 -7.65
N THR A 60 -8.16 -1.27 -8.73
CA THR A 60 -8.65 -2.14 -9.81
C THR A 60 -7.52 -2.72 -10.65
N ILE A 61 -6.48 -1.96 -10.95
CA ILE A 61 -5.38 -2.41 -11.82
C ILE A 61 -4.29 -3.13 -11.01
N GLY A 62 -3.90 -2.56 -9.86
CA GLY A 62 -2.78 -2.98 -9.03
C GLY A 62 -3.14 -3.91 -7.86
N GLY A 63 -4.44 -4.12 -7.58
CA GLY A 63 -4.90 -4.88 -6.41
C GLY A 63 -4.30 -6.28 -6.31
N GLY A 64 -4.23 -7.02 -7.42
CA GLY A 64 -3.65 -8.37 -7.44
C GLY A 64 -2.17 -8.40 -7.03
N PHE A 65 -1.36 -7.48 -7.58
CA PHE A 65 0.06 -7.37 -7.23
C PHE A 65 0.26 -6.96 -5.76
N MET A 66 -0.56 -6.01 -5.28
CA MET A 66 -0.50 -5.50 -3.92
C MET A 66 -0.86 -6.58 -2.87
N MET A 67 -1.77 -7.51 -3.21
CA MET A 67 -2.13 -8.63 -2.33
C MET A 67 -1.08 -9.75 -2.29
N THR A 68 -0.33 -9.95 -3.38
CA THR A 68 0.55 -11.12 -3.56
C THR A 68 1.60 -11.24 -2.44
N GLY A 69 2.19 -10.11 -2.01
CA GLY A 69 3.18 -10.11 -0.93
C GLY A 69 2.62 -10.54 0.42
N LEU A 70 1.36 -10.18 0.69
CA LEU A 70 0.66 -10.48 1.93
C LEU A 70 0.24 -11.94 1.99
N ASP A 71 -0.26 -12.48 0.88
CA ASP A 71 -0.60 -13.90 0.74
C ASP A 71 0.65 -14.79 0.90
N SER A 72 1.74 -14.45 0.21
CA SER A 72 3.01 -15.19 0.32
C SER A 72 3.54 -15.19 1.76
N TYR A 73 3.50 -14.05 2.44
CA TYR A 73 3.93 -13.95 3.83
C TYR A 73 3.03 -14.75 4.78
N ALA A 74 1.70 -14.63 4.64
CA ALA A 74 0.74 -15.38 5.45
C ALA A 74 0.91 -16.90 5.28
N SER A 75 1.02 -17.37 4.03
CA SER A 75 1.24 -18.78 3.70
C SER A 75 2.54 -19.32 4.30
N ARG A 76 3.64 -18.56 4.22
CA ARG A 76 4.93 -18.95 4.83
C ARG A 76 4.85 -19.00 6.35
N LEU A 77 4.14 -18.06 6.97
CA LEU A 77 3.97 -18.01 8.41
C LEU A 77 3.15 -19.21 8.91
N LEU A 78 2.00 -19.48 8.28
CA LEU A 78 1.13 -20.59 8.64
C LEU A 78 1.83 -21.94 8.48
N ASN A 79 2.57 -22.15 7.40
CA ASN A 79 3.35 -23.38 7.19
C ASN A 79 4.53 -23.53 8.15
N ALA A 80 5.03 -22.43 8.74
CA ALA A 80 6.11 -22.48 9.72
C ALA A 80 5.61 -22.85 11.13
N ILE A 81 4.32 -22.66 11.45
CA ILE A 81 3.75 -22.94 12.79
C ILE A 81 3.92 -24.41 13.23
N PRO A 82 3.58 -25.43 12.42
CA PRO A 82 3.68 -26.84 12.82
C PRO A 82 5.07 -27.29 13.26
N GLY A 83 6.12 -26.69 12.67
CA GLY A 83 7.52 -26.97 12.99
C GLY A 83 8.00 -26.39 14.32
N ILE A 84 7.17 -25.59 15.00
CA ILE A 84 7.46 -25.01 16.33
C ILE A 84 6.77 -25.83 17.43
N ILE A 85 5.75 -26.62 17.08
CA ILE A 85 4.94 -27.39 18.03
C ILE A 85 5.51 -28.81 18.26
N HIS A 86 6.38 -29.28 17.36
CA HIS A 86 7.03 -30.60 17.43
C HIS A 86 8.45 -30.59 18.02
N GLU A 87 8.90 -29.49 18.64
CA GLU A 87 9.98 -29.47 19.63
C GLU A 87 9.40 -29.22 21.03
#